data_AF-A0A967AEU0-F1
#
_entry.id   AF-A0A967AEU0-F1
#
_cell.length_a   1.000
_cell.length_b   1.000
_cell.length_c   1.000
_cell.angle_alpha   90.00
_cell.angle_beta   90.00
_cell.angle_gamma   90.00
#
_symmetry.space_group_name_H-M   'P 1'
#
loop_
_entity.id
_entity.type
_entity.pdbx_description
1 polymer ?
#
loop_
_entity_poly.entity_id
_entity_poly.type
_entity_poly.pdbx_seq_one_letter_code
_entity_poly.pdbx_strand_id
1 'polypeptide(L)'
;MTMGWFQRLSDGLGKTRHVMQHSLDRFLGRSPDQAVLDELETALLTADLGARVVDRLIRQVSEETRGAEVQTSEGVQNVLSRSLYSILKPVAGATIDQLVHDGPKPFVVLIVGVNGVGKTTTIAKIAQRMGQAGHRPLLVAGDTFRAAAIEQLQVWGDRLGAEVIRQRHGADPAAVAFDGIVAAKARKSDVVLIDTAGRLHTKSNLMDELRKVKRVIGQELTGAPHEVLLVLDATLGQNALSQAKQFHEAVGVTGLALTKLDGTARGGIAIAIADELKLPIRLVGVGEAADDLQDFNAEAFIAALFGQPTSPL
;
A
#
# COMPACT_ATOMS: atom_id res chain seq x y z
N MET A 1 6.65 -15.35 -10.51
CA MET A 1 7.22 -14.71 -9.32
C MET A 1 8.63 -15.27 -9.12
N THR A 2 9.66 -14.42 -8.97
CA THR A 2 11.02 -14.92 -8.70
C THR A 2 11.07 -15.47 -7.27
N MET A 3 11.77 -16.59 -7.04
CA MET A 3 11.92 -17.18 -5.68
C MET A 3 12.36 -16.14 -4.63
N GLY A 4 13.19 -15.17 -5.03
CA GLY A 4 13.69 -14.12 -4.13
C GLY A 4 12.66 -13.06 -3.72
N TRP A 5 11.54 -12.90 -4.44
CA TRP A 5 10.47 -11.98 -4.05
C TRP A 5 9.60 -12.57 -2.95
N PHE A 6 9.12 -13.80 -3.17
CA PHE A 6 8.25 -14.47 -2.21
C PHE A 6 8.99 -14.66 -0.88
N GLN A 7 10.28 -14.97 -0.94
CA GLN A 7 11.13 -15.04 0.25
C GLN A 7 11.14 -13.71 1.02
N ARG A 8 11.35 -12.57 0.35
CA ARG A 8 11.34 -11.25 1.00
C ARG A 8 9.99 -10.89 1.62
N LEU A 9 8.88 -11.20 0.93
CA LEU A 9 7.54 -10.99 1.48
C LEU A 9 7.28 -11.90 2.69
N SER A 10 7.67 -13.17 2.59
CA SER A 10 7.58 -14.17 3.66
C SER A 10 8.40 -13.78 4.88
N ASP A 11 9.63 -13.29 4.68
CA ASP A 11 10.50 -12.79 5.73
C ASP A 11 9.89 -11.54 6.37
N GLY A 12 9.39 -10.60 5.56
CA GLY A 12 8.79 -9.38 6.05
C GLY A 12 7.53 -9.63 6.89
N LEU A 13 6.69 -10.57 6.48
CA LEU A 13 5.49 -10.97 7.24
C LEU A 13 5.79 -11.96 8.37
N GLY A 14 7.04 -12.37 8.58
CA GLY A 14 7.41 -13.45 9.50
C GLY A 14 6.93 -13.26 10.94
N LYS A 15 6.95 -12.01 11.45
CA LYS A 15 6.43 -11.70 12.80
C LYS A 15 4.91 -11.87 12.88
N THR A 16 4.18 -11.40 11.87
CA THR A 16 2.71 -11.54 11.80
C THR A 16 2.33 -13.02 11.68
N ARG A 17 3.05 -13.76 10.82
CA ARG A 17 2.90 -15.21 10.66
C ARG A 17 3.10 -15.96 11.96
N HIS A 18 4.14 -15.64 12.74
CA HIS A 18 4.43 -16.33 13.99
C HIS A 18 3.27 -16.20 15.00
N VAL A 19 2.67 -15.02 15.11
CA VAL A 19 1.49 -14.79 15.96
C VAL A 19 0.31 -15.65 15.52
N MET A 20 0.05 -15.76 14.21
CA MET A 20 -1.04 -16.60 13.69
C MET A 20 -0.77 -18.10 13.86
N GLN A 21 0.44 -18.57 13.53
CA GLN A 21 0.81 -19.98 13.62
C GLN A 21 0.73 -20.50 15.06
N HIS A 22 1.22 -19.72 16.04
CA HIS A 22 1.12 -20.10 17.45
C HIS A 22 -0.33 -20.28 17.91
N SER A 23 -1.27 -19.50 17.36
CA SER A 23 -2.69 -19.67 17.64
C SER A 23 -3.29 -20.90 16.95
N LEU A 24 -2.81 -21.25 15.75
CA LEU A 24 -3.28 -22.41 14.98
C LEU A 24 -2.82 -23.75 15.59
N ASP A 25 -1.59 -23.81 16.12
CA ASP A 25 -1.05 -25.00 16.80
C ASP A 25 -1.94 -25.48 17.95
N ARG A 26 -2.75 -24.58 18.54
CA ARG A 26 -3.70 -24.90 19.61
C ARG A 26 -4.94 -25.67 19.14
N PHE A 27 -5.17 -25.77 17.84
CA PHE A 27 -6.22 -26.60 17.23
C PHE A 27 -5.72 -28.04 16.96
N LEU A 28 -4.45 -28.37 17.23
CA LEU A 28 -3.92 -29.73 17.05
C LEU A 28 -4.56 -30.69 18.07
N GLY A 29 -5.33 -31.67 17.57
CA GLY A 29 -5.82 -32.81 18.34
C GLY A 29 -7.08 -32.57 19.18
N ARG A 30 -7.78 -31.43 19.03
CA ARG A 30 -9.06 -31.15 19.70
C ARG A 30 -10.02 -30.44 18.76
N SER A 31 -11.30 -30.80 18.81
CA SER A 31 -12.35 -30.01 18.14
C SER A 31 -12.34 -28.59 18.70
N PRO A 32 -12.57 -27.55 17.87
CA PRO A 32 -12.56 -26.17 18.35
C PRO A 32 -13.71 -25.93 19.31
N ASP A 33 -13.37 -25.79 20.59
CA ASP A 33 -14.28 -25.26 21.60
C ASP A 33 -14.27 -23.72 21.58
N GLN A 34 -15.17 -23.12 22.35
CA GLN A 34 -15.29 -21.65 22.41
C GLN A 34 -13.99 -20.99 22.86
N ALA A 35 -13.22 -21.62 23.78
CA ALA A 35 -11.98 -21.04 24.27
C ALA A 35 -10.91 -20.96 23.18
N VAL A 36 -10.82 -21.98 22.29
CA VAL A 36 -9.90 -21.92 21.15
C VAL A 36 -10.29 -20.83 20.15
N LEU A 37 -11.59 -20.62 19.92
CA LEU A 37 -12.09 -19.56 19.04
C LEU A 37 -11.79 -18.16 19.61
N ASP A 38 -11.97 -17.96 20.92
CA ASP A 38 -11.69 -16.68 21.59
C ASP A 38 -10.17 -16.34 21.56
N GLU A 39 -9.31 -17.35 21.70
CA GLU A 39 -7.86 -17.19 21.54
C GLU A 39 -7.48 -16.82 20.10
N LEU A 40 -8.09 -17.49 19.10
CA LEU A 40 -7.89 -17.16 17.69
C LEU A 40 -8.36 -15.75 17.37
N GLU A 41 -9.52 -15.33 17.89
CA GLU A 41 -10.03 -13.97 17.77
C GLU A 41 -9.01 -12.95 18.30
N THR A 42 -8.49 -13.20 19.51
CA THR A 42 -7.48 -12.35 20.14
C THR A 42 -6.20 -12.25 19.31
N ALA A 43 -5.74 -13.37 18.74
CA ALA A 43 -4.55 -13.40 17.89
C ALA A 43 -4.75 -12.59 16.59
N LEU A 44 -5.90 -12.75 15.92
CA LEU A 44 -6.23 -12.01 14.70
C LEU A 44 -6.39 -10.50 14.95
N LEU A 45 -6.98 -10.11 16.09
CA LEU A 45 -7.06 -8.71 16.52
C LEU A 45 -5.68 -8.12 16.80
N THR A 46 -4.81 -8.87 17.47
CA THR A 46 -3.42 -8.46 17.77
C THR A 46 -2.60 -8.28 16.49
N ALA A 47 -2.88 -9.05 15.45
CA ALA A 47 -2.29 -8.91 14.13
C ALA A 47 -2.87 -7.75 13.30
N ASP A 48 -3.75 -6.92 13.87
CA ASP A 48 -4.34 -5.71 13.28
C ASP A 48 -5.32 -5.97 12.11
N LEU A 49 -5.97 -7.13 12.06
CA LEU A 49 -6.98 -7.44 11.02
C LEU A 49 -8.27 -6.63 11.17
N GLY A 50 -8.51 -6.06 12.36
CA GLY A 50 -9.69 -5.24 12.66
C GLY A 50 -10.92 -6.07 12.99
N ALA A 51 -11.71 -5.61 13.97
CA ALA A 51 -12.82 -6.36 14.57
C ALA A 51 -13.81 -6.93 13.54
N ARG A 52 -14.23 -6.14 12.56
CA ARG A 52 -15.20 -6.60 11.55
C ARG A 52 -14.70 -7.79 10.72
N VAL A 53 -13.43 -7.78 10.35
CA VAL A 53 -12.82 -8.88 9.59
C VAL A 53 -12.71 -10.10 10.50
N VAL A 54 -12.23 -9.90 11.73
CA VAL A 54 -12.08 -10.99 12.70
C VAL A 54 -13.44 -11.64 13.00
N ASP A 55 -14.49 -10.87 13.28
CA ASP A 55 -15.85 -11.39 13.50
C ASP A 55 -16.32 -12.27 12.34
N ARG A 56 -16.05 -11.85 11.11
CA ARG A 56 -16.39 -12.61 9.90
C ARG A 56 -15.63 -13.93 9.85
N LEU A 57 -14.32 -13.90 10.13
CA LEU A 57 -13.45 -15.08 10.12
C LEU A 57 -13.86 -16.09 11.19
N ILE A 58 -14.09 -15.65 12.43
CA ILE A 58 -14.46 -16.52 13.55
C ILE A 58 -15.82 -17.18 13.28
N ARG A 59 -16.79 -16.45 12.72
CA ARG A 59 -18.08 -17.04 12.31
C ARG A 59 -17.89 -18.14 11.26
N GLN A 60 -17.11 -17.89 10.21
CA GLN A 60 -16.86 -18.87 9.16
C GLN A 60 -16.14 -20.12 9.69
N VAL A 61 -15.12 -19.93 10.53
CA VAL A 61 -14.44 -21.05 11.20
C VAL A 61 -15.43 -21.83 12.07
N SER A 62 -16.24 -21.17 12.89
CA SER A 62 -17.26 -21.82 13.74
C SER A 62 -18.32 -22.58 12.94
N GLU A 63 -18.72 -22.09 11.77
CA GLU A 63 -19.71 -22.74 10.91
C GLU A 63 -19.11 -23.97 10.20
N GLU A 64 -17.91 -23.84 9.62
CA GLU A 64 -17.27 -24.91 8.85
C GLU A 64 -16.69 -26.02 9.76
N THR A 65 -16.32 -25.70 11.01
CA THR A 65 -15.80 -26.68 11.99
C THR A 65 -16.86 -27.56 12.66
N ARG A 66 -18.15 -27.28 12.47
CA ARG A 66 -19.25 -28.17 12.90
C ARG A 66 -19.31 -29.46 12.07
N GLY A 67 -18.69 -29.48 10.88
CA GLY A 67 -18.47 -30.69 10.08
C GLY A 67 -17.12 -31.34 10.43
N ALA A 68 -17.10 -32.66 10.60
CA ALA A 68 -15.96 -33.40 11.17
C ALA A 68 -14.60 -33.23 10.43
N GLU A 69 -14.58 -32.76 9.18
CA GLU A 69 -13.35 -32.60 8.39
C GLU A 69 -12.50 -31.36 8.74
N VAL A 70 -13.09 -30.31 9.34
CA VAL A 70 -12.39 -29.02 9.59
C VAL A 70 -11.83 -28.92 11.03
N GLN A 71 -11.85 -30.02 11.79
CA GLN A 71 -11.37 -30.04 13.17
C GLN A 71 -9.84 -30.07 13.31
N THR A 72 -9.11 -30.07 12.19
CA THR A 72 -7.64 -30.02 12.18
C THR A 72 -7.15 -28.57 12.07
N SER A 73 -5.95 -28.30 12.59
CA SER A 73 -5.26 -27.01 12.39
C SER A 73 -5.17 -26.62 10.91
N GLU A 74 -4.96 -27.60 10.03
CA GLU A 74 -4.90 -27.42 8.58
C GLU A 74 -6.27 -26.99 8.01
N GLY A 75 -7.36 -27.62 8.47
CA GLY A 75 -8.72 -27.25 8.09
C GLY A 75 -9.02 -25.79 8.44
N VAL A 76 -8.78 -25.39 9.69
CA VAL A 76 -8.99 -23.99 10.14
C VAL A 76 -8.12 -23.01 9.35
N GLN A 77 -6.85 -23.33 9.12
CA GLN A 77 -5.95 -22.50 8.32
C GLN A 77 -6.45 -22.34 6.88
N ASN A 78 -7.00 -23.40 6.27
CA ASN A 78 -7.56 -23.35 4.92
C ASN A 78 -8.81 -22.46 4.86
N VAL A 79 -9.69 -22.53 5.86
CA VAL A 79 -10.84 -21.62 5.97
C VAL A 79 -10.37 -20.17 6.06
N LEU A 80 -9.44 -19.86 6.98
CA LEU A 80 -8.89 -18.52 7.13
C LEU A 80 -8.23 -18.02 5.84
N SER A 81 -7.43 -18.85 5.19
CA SER A 81 -6.73 -18.50 3.94
C SER A 81 -7.71 -18.16 2.83
N ARG A 82 -8.74 -19.00 2.61
CA ARG A 82 -9.80 -18.76 1.63
C ARG A 82 -10.57 -17.48 1.94
N SER A 83 -10.95 -17.28 3.19
CA SER A 83 -11.72 -16.11 3.61
C SER A 83 -10.93 -14.82 3.44
N LEU A 84 -9.66 -14.80 3.83
CA LEU A 84 -8.78 -13.65 3.66
C LEU A 84 -8.47 -13.38 2.19
N TYR A 85 -8.24 -14.42 1.40
CA TYR A 85 -8.07 -14.29 -0.04
C TYR A 85 -9.30 -13.66 -0.71
N SER A 86 -10.52 -14.04 -0.30
CA SER A 86 -11.73 -13.44 -0.86
C SER A 86 -11.88 -11.94 -0.55
N ILE A 87 -11.25 -11.45 0.54
CA ILE A 87 -11.17 -10.01 0.86
C ILE A 87 -10.13 -9.30 -0.02
N LEU A 88 -8.97 -9.94 -0.24
CA LEU A 88 -7.84 -9.33 -0.94
C LEU A 88 -7.92 -9.41 -2.47
N LYS A 89 -8.54 -10.46 -3.02
CA LYS A 89 -8.66 -10.66 -4.48
C LYS A 89 -9.30 -9.47 -5.20
N PRO A 90 -10.41 -8.88 -4.72
CA PRO A 90 -11.03 -7.74 -5.39
C PRO A 90 -10.17 -6.46 -5.40
N VAL A 91 -9.20 -6.36 -4.48
CA VAL A 91 -8.29 -5.20 -4.39
C VAL A 91 -6.92 -5.47 -5.04
N ALA A 92 -6.69 -6.67 -5.58
CA ALA A 92 -5.57 -6.95 -6.47
C ALA A 92 -5.91 -6.39 -7.88
N GLY A 93 -5.85 -5.07 -8.01
CA GLY A 93 -6.11 -4.36 -9.26
C GLY A 93 -4.89 -4.30 -10.19
N ALA A 94 -4.99 -3.51 -11.26
CA ALA A 94 -3.86 -3.25 -12.15
C ALA A 94 -2.64 -2.70 -11.37
N THR A 95 -1.45 -3.13 -11.77
CA THR A 95 -0.17 -2.60 -11.24
C THR A 95 0.05 -1.16 -11.70
N ILE A 96 0.93 -0.41 -11.03
CA ILE A 96 1.26 0.95 -11.48
C ILE A 96 1.83 0.93 -12.91
N ASP A 97 2.64 -0.05 -13.24
CA ASP A 97 3.25 -0.20 -14.56
C ASP A 97 2.21 -0.43 -15.65
N GLN A 98 1.21 -1.28 -15.39
CA GLN A 98 0.09 -1.45 -16.32
C GLN A 98 -0.70 -0.14 -16.49
N LEU A 99 -0.97 0.58 -15.39
CA LEU A 99 -1.67 1.87 -15.47
C LEU A 99 -0.89 2.91 -16.27
N VAL A 100 0.43 2.98 -16.10
CA VAL A 100 1.31 3.89 -16.85
C VAL A 100 1.42 3.49 -18.32
N HIS A 101 1.51 2.18 -18.60
CA HIS A 101 1.64 1.65 -19.95
C HIS A 101 0.36 1.85 -20.77
N ASP A 102 -0.81 1.50 -20.20
CA ASP A 102 -2.10 1.53 -20.90
C ASP A 102 -2.79 2.90 -20.81
N GLY A 103 -2.33 3.76 -19.91
CA GLY A 103 -2.91 5.07 -19.64
C GLY A 103 -2.45 6.18 -20.59
N PRO A 104 -3.00 7.39 -20.42
CA PRO A 104 -2.59 8.56 -21.20
C PRO A 104 -1.15 8.99 -20.86
N LYS A 105 -0.50 9.70 -21.79
CA LYS A 105 0.84 10.26 -21.60
C LYS A 105 0.81 11.80 -21.59
N PRO A 106 1.32 12.48 -20.54
CA PRO A 106 1.91 11.87 -19.35
C PRO A 106 0.85 11.23 -18.43
N PHE A 107 1.15 10.05 -17.88
CA PHE A 107 0.37 9.47 -16.80
C PHE A 107 0.75 10.20 -15.50
N VAL A 108 -0.22 10.59 -14.68
CA VAL A 108 0.04 11.50 -13.55
C VAL A 108 -0.32 10.78 -12.26
N VAL A 109 0.70 10.54 -11.44
CA VAL A 109 0.55 9.95 -10.11
C VAL A 109 0.75 11.06 -9.09
N LEU A 110 -0.28 11.31 -8.28
CA LEU A 110 -0.20 12.18 -7.11
C LEU A 110 0.03 11.31 -5.88
N ILE A 111 1.20 11.41 -5.27
CA ILE A 111 1.58 10.58 -4.12
C ILE A 111 1.23 11.33 -2.83
N VAL A 112 0.34 10.76 -2.04
CA VAL A 112 -0.15 11.37 -0.79
C VAL A 112 0.09 10.47 0.42
N GLY A 113 -0.02 11.03 1.62
CA GLY A 113 0.20 10.31 2.88
C GLY A 113 0.95 11.15 3.91
N VAL A 114 1.04 10.66 5.15
CA VAL A 114 1.65 11.44 6.23
C VAL A 114 3.18 11.46 6.14
N ASN A 115 3.84 12.28 6.97
CA ASN A 115 5.30 12.32 7.01
C ASN A 115 5.86 10.99 7.56
N GLY A 116 7.01 10.55 7.02
CA GLY A 116 7.71 9.36 7.52
C GLY A 116 7.18 8.02 7.02
N VAL A 117 6.08 7.98 6.25
CA VAL A 117 5.53 6.74 5.66
C VAL A 117 6.25 6.29 4.38
N GLY A 118 7.29 7.00 3.96
CA GLY A 118 8.09 6.60 2.79
C GLY A 118 7.66 7.15 1.43
N LYS A 119 6.83 8.22 1.35
CA LYS A 119 6.38 8.82 0.07
C LYS A 119 7.51 9.06 -0.94
N THR A 120 8.51 9.87 -0.58
CA THR A 120 9.63 10.22 -1.45
C THR A 120 10.45 8.99 -1.87
N THR A 121 10.61 8.02 -0.96
CA THR A 121 11.27 6.73 -1.27
C THR A 121 10.45 5.90 -2.25
N THR A 122 9.13 5.82 -2.06
CA THR A 122 8.21 5.14 -2.99
C THR A 122 8.25 5.80 -4.37
N ILE A 123 8.28 7.13 -4.45
CA ILE A 123 8.44 7.88 -5.71
C ILE A 123 9.75 7.48 -6.41
N ALA A 124 10.87 7.47 -5.68
CA ALA A 124 12.16 7.10 -6.26
C ALA A 124 12.17 5.66 -6.79
N LYS A 125 11.59 4.71 -6.04
CA LYS A 125 11.50 3.30 -6.47
C LYS A 125 10.58 3.13 -7.69
N ILE A 126 9.44 3.82 -7.74
CA ILE A 126 8.57 3.84 -8.94
C ILE A 126 9.33 4.44 -10.11
N ALA A 127 9.98 5.59 -9.94
CA ALA A 127 10.74 6.25 -11.00
C ALA A 127 11.84 5.37 -11.57
N GLN A 128 12.59 4.68 -10.71
CA GLN A 128 13.62 3.72 -11.11
C GLN A 128 13.03 2.58 -11.95
N ARG A 129 11.94 1.96 -11.48
CA ARG A 129 11.26 0.87 -12.18
C ARG A 129 10.73 1.31 -13.55
N MET A 130 10.15 2.51 -13.63
CA MET A 130 9.69 3.11 -14.90
C MET A 130 10.85 3.37 -15.86
N GLY A 131 11.96 3.92 -15.36
CA GLY A 131 13.17 4.13 -16.16
C GLY A 131 13.76 2.83 -16.69
N GLN A 132 13.80 1.77 -15.88
CA GLN A 132 14.24 0.43 -16.28
C GLN A 132 13.32 -0.20 -17.33
N ALA A 133 12.02 0.09 -17.29
CA ALA A 133 11.03 -0.30 -18.29
C ALA A 133 11.09 0.57 -19.57
N GLY A 134 12.00 1.55 -19.65
CA GLY A 134 12.17 2.42 -20.81
C GLY A 134 11.23 3.63 -20.86
N HIS A 135 10.44 3.86 -19.82
CA HIS A 135 9.63 5.06 -19.67
C HIS A 135 10.48 6.26 -19.22
N ARG A 136 10.01 7.47 -19.49
CA ARG A 136 10.64 8.73 -19.10
C ARG A 136 9.92 9.35 -17.90
N PRO A 137 10.33 9.05 -16.66
CA PRO A 137 9.74 9.66 -15.48
C PRO A 137 10.18 11.13 -15.32
N LEU A 138 9.23 11.97 -14.95
CA LEU A 138 9.47 13.33 -14.46
C LEU A 138 8.99 13.43 -13.02
N LEU A 139 9.83 13.95 -12.14
CA LEU A 139 9.53 14.10 -10.71
C LEU A 139 9.13 15.53 -10.41
N VAL A 140 8.20 15.72 -9.47
CA VAL A 140 7.75 17.05 -9.04
C VAL A 140 7.85 17.17 -7.53
N ALA A 141 8.64 18.14 -7.06
CA ALA A 141 8.91 18.38 -5.65
C ALA A 141 7.79 19.22 -4.99
N GLY A 142 6.61 18.62 -4.81
CA GLY A 142 5.46 19.28 -4.20
C GLY A 142 5.45 19.30 -2.65
N ASP A 143 6.36 18.60 -1.94
CA ASP A 143 6.63 18.86 -0.50
C ASP A 143 7.47 20.13 -0.35
N THR A 144 6.87 21.29 -0.67
CA THR A 144 7.57 22.58 -0.66
C THR A 144 7.85 23.10 0.76
N PHE A 145 7.17 22.54 1.77
CA PHE A 145 7.34 22.92 3.16
C PHE A 145 8.66 22.40 3.75
N ARG A 146 9.25 21.34 3.21
CA ARG A 146 10.51 20.80 3.72
C ARG A 146 11.61 21.02 2.69
N ALA A 147 12.48 22.00 2.93
CA ALA A 147 13.65 22.23 2.08
C ALA A 147 14.46 20.92 1.84
N ALA A 148 14.69 20.15 2.91
CA ALA A 148 15.33 18.84 2.83
C ALA A 148 14.57 17.81 1.97
N ALA A 149 13.24 17.88 1.87
CA ALA A 149 12.47 16.98 1.01
C ALA A 149 12.66 17.32 -0.48
N ILE A 150 12.71 18.61 -0.81
CA ILE A 150 13.05 19.09 -2.17
C ILE A 150 14.46 18.60 -2.55
N GLU A 151 15.44 18.79 -1.67
CA GLU A 151 16.82 18.35 -1.90
C GLU A 151 16.92 16.82 -2.01
N GLN A 152 16.22 16.08 -1.14
CA GLN A 152 16.19 14.63 -1.19
C GLN A 152 15.61 14.11 -2.51
N LEU A 153 14.52 14.71 -3.00
CA LEU A 153 13.95 14.32 -4.30
C LEU A 153 14.88 14.69 -5.47
N GLN A 154 15.58 15.82 -5.39
CA GLN A 154 16.59 16.20 -6.38
C GLN A 154 17.73 15.17 -6.46
N VAL A 155 18.28 14.76 -5.32
CA VAL A 155 19.33 13.73 -5.26
C VAL A 155 18.86 12.41 -5.89
N TRP A 156 17.59 12.03 -5.66
CA TRP A 156 17.01 10.87 -6.33
C TRP A 156 16.89 11.05 -7.84
N GLY A 157 16.41 12.21 -8.30
CA GLY A 157 16.34 12.52 -9.73
C GLY A 157 17.71 12.42 -10.41
N ASP A 158 18.72 13.06 -9.83
CA ASP A 158 20.10 13.05 -10.35
C ASP A 158 20.65 11.62 -10.43
N ARG A 159 20.41 10.81 -9.38
CA ARG A 159 20.85 9.41 -9.34
C ARG A 159 20.15 8.54 -10.38
N LEU A 160 18.88 8.81 -10.67
CA LEU A 160 18.06 8.02 -11.60
C LEU A 160 18.11 8.55 -13.04
N GLY A 161 18.75 9.70 -13.27
CA GLY A 161 18.66 10.41 -14.56
C GLY A 161 17.24 10.93 -14.85
N ALA A 162 16.41 11.08 -13.83
CA ALA A 162 15.04 11.58 -13.92
C ALA A 162 15.02 13.08 -13.62
N GLU A 163 14.34 13.85 -14.47
CA GLU A 163 14.28 15.29 -14.28
C GLU A 163 13.36 15.66 -13.12
N VAL A 164 13.76 16.67 -12.34
CA VAL A 164 13.00 17.14 -11.17
C VAL A 164 12.54 18.58 -11.37
N ILE A 165 11.24 18.79 -11.35
CA ILE A 165 10.62 20.10 -11.30
C ILE A 165 10.48 20.52 -9.84
N ARG A 166 11.05 21.67 -9.51
CA ARG A 166 11.04 22.24 -8.17
C ARG A 166 11.00 23.77 -8.23
N GLN A 167 10.46 24.35 -7.17
CA GLN A 167 10.57 25.79 -6.90
C GLN A 167 11.32 26.02 -5.58
N ARG A 168 11.38 27.29 -5.14
CA ARG A 168 11.95 27.65 -3.84
C ARG A 168 11.16 27.03 -2.69
N HIS A 169 11.83 26.80 -1.56
CA HIS A 169 11.18 26.40 -0.31
C HIS A 169 10.05 27.39 0.06
N GLY A 170 8.90 26.86 0.49
CA GLY A 170 7.70 27.63 0.82
C GLY A 170 6.88 28.09 -0.40
N ALA A 171 7.24 27.66 -1.62
CA ALA A 171 6.39 27.86 -2.79
C ALA A 171 5.04 27.14 -2.66
N ASP A 172 4.04 27.61 -3.41
CA ASP A 172 2.72 26.98 -3.48
C ASP A 172 2.82 25.60 -4.16
N PRO A 173 2.53 24.48 -3.46
CA PRO A 173 2.63 23.14 -4.05
C PRO A 173 1.81 22.97 -5.33
N ALA A 174 0.66 23.65 -5.42
CA ALA A 174 -0.18 23.59 -6.61
C ALA A 174 0.48 24.26 -7.82
N ALA A 175 1.28 25.32 -7.62
CA ALA A 175 2.07 25.95 -8.67
C ALA A 175 3.23 25.05 -9.12
N VAL A 176 3.90 24.37 -8.20
CA VAL A 176 4.97 23.40 -8.55
C VAL A 176 4.39 22.22 -9.34
N ALA A 177 3.21 21.72 -8.94
CA ALA A 177 2.49 20.68 -9.67
C ALA A 177 2.10 21.12 -11.08
N PHE A 178 1.58 22.34 -11.23
CA PHE A 178 1.26 22.93 -12.52
C PHE A 178 2.47 22.98 -13.45
N ASP A 179 3.58 23.54 -12.99
CA ASP A 179 4.83 23.61 -13.76
C ASP A 179 5.32 22.22 -14.16
N GLY A 180 5.15 21.24 -13.26
CA GLY A 180 5.43 19.83 -13.53
C GLY A 180 4.67 19.27 -14.72
N ILE A 181 3.36 19.52 -14.78
CA ILE A 181 2.51 19.07 -15.89
C ILE A 181 2.87 19.80 -17.20
N VAL A 182 3.11 21.11 -17.15
CA VAL A 182 3.53 21.90 -18.31
C VAL A 182 4.84 21.36 -18.89
N ALA A 183 5.84 21.13 -18.02
CA ALA A 183 7.13 20.60 -18.40
C ALA A 183 7.02 19.19 -19.00
N ALA A 184 6.23 18.31 -18.38
CA ALA A 184 6.01 16.95 -18.85
C ALA A 184 5.39 16.90 -20.26
N LYS A 185 4.41 17.78 -20.54
CA LYS A 185 3.82 17.92 -21.89
C LYS A 185 4.85 18.39 -22.91
N ALA A 186 5.61 19.44 -22.58
CA ALA A 186 6.64 19.99 -23.48
C ALA A 186 7.74 18.97 -23.80
N ARG A 187 8.10 18.13 -22.83
CA ARG A 187 9.19 17.15 -22.93
C ARG A 187 8.74 15.76 -23.35
N LYS A 188 7.42 15.57 -23.54
CA LYS A 188 6.81 14.28 -23.89
C LYS A 188 7.21 13.17 -22.90
N SER A 189 7.15 13.48 -21.61
CA SER A 189 7.39 12.51 -20.53
C SER A 189 6.27 11.47 -20.51
N ASP A 190 6.61 10.22 -20.16
CA ASP A 190 5.62 9.14 -20.10
C ASP A 190 4.83 9.19 -18.79
N VAL A 191 5.48 9.54 -17.67
CA VAL A 191 4.89 9.54 -16.33
C VAL A 191 5.40 10.73 -15.51
N VAL A 192 4.50 11.32 -14.72
CA VAL A 192 4.78 12.39 -13.77
C VAL A 192 4.47 11.88 -12.36
N LEU A 193 5.46 11.93 -11.48
CA LEU A 193 5.35 11.53 -10.08
C LEU A 193 5.45 12.78 -9.19
N ILE A 194 4.36 13.11 -8.51
CA ILE A 194 4.24 14.34 -7.71
C ILE A 194 4.33 13.98 -6.22
N ASP A 195 5.40 14.43 -5.56
CA ASP A 195 5.53 14.36 -4.09
C ASP A 195 4.65 15.43 -3.44
N THR A 196 4.18 15.19 -2.22
CA THR A 196 3.36 16.15 -1.47
C THR A 196 3.79 16.23 -0.01
N ALA A 197 3.41 17.33 0.66
CA ALA A 197 3.51 17.40 2.12
C ALA A 197 2.66 16.32 2.81
N GLY A 198 2.98 16.00 4.08
CA GLY A 198 2.29 14.97 4.87
C GLY A 198 2.03 15.35 6.34
N ARG A 199 1.91 16.66 6.65
CA ARG A 199 1.75 17.16 8.03
C ARG A 199 0.31 17.00 8.54
N LEU A 200 -0.01 15.82 9.09
CA LEU A 200 -1.36 15.52 9.58
C LEU A 200 -1.76 16.28 10.86
N HIS A 201 -0.82 16.88 11.61
CA HIS A 201 -1.14 17.63 12.84
C HIS A 201 -1.95 18.92 12.57
N THR A 202 -1.99 19.40 11.32
CA THR A 202 -2.85 20.50 10.85
C THR A 202 -3.82 20.00 9.79
N LYS A 203 -4.70 19.05 10.18
CA LYS A 203 -5.53 18.23 9.28
C LYS A 203 -6.28 19.01 8.20
N SER A 204 -6.94 20.11 8.55
CA SER A 204 -7.70 20.93 7.59
C SER A 204 -6.79 21.49 6.50
N ASN A 205 -5.69 22.10 6.90
CA ASN A 205 -4.78 22.80 6.00
C ASN A 205 -4.11 21.85 5.01
N LEU A 206 -3.71 20.65 5.45
CA LEU A 206 -3.13 19.65 4.55
C LEU A 206 -4.15 19.17 3.50
N MET A 207 -5.35 18.82 3.93
CA MET A 207 -6.36 18.29 3.00
C MET A 207 -6.81 19.34 1.98
N ASP A 208 -6.93 20.61 2.38
CA ASP A 208 -7.25 21.70 1.47
C ASP A 208 -6.13 21.99 0.47
N GLU A 209 -4.88 21.91 0.91
CA GLU A 209 -3.71 22.01 0.02
C GLU A 209 -3.72 20.90 -1.04
N LEU A 210 -3.95 19.64 -0.63
CA LEU A 210 -3.99 18.51 -1.56
C LEU A 210 -5.19 18.61 -2.53
N ARG A 211 -6.36 19.08 -2.07
CA ARG A 211 -7.51 19.37 -2.95
C ARG A 211 -7.16 20.44 -3.97
N LYS A 212 -6.46 21.50 -3.55
CA LYS A 212 -5.99 22.56 -4.45
C LYS A 212 -5.02 22.01 -5.51
N VAL A 213 -4.04 21.20 -5.09
CA VAL A 213 -3.09 20.55 -6.00
C VAL A 213 -3.83 19.68 -7.02
N LYS A 214 -4.73 18.80 -6.57
CA LYS A 214 -5.55 17.95 -7.45
C LYS A 214 -6.35 18.77 -8.45
N ARG A 215 -7.00 19.85 -8.00
CA ARG A 215 -7.80 20.75 -8.86
C ARG A 215 -6.95 21.42 -9.93
N VAL A 216 -5.79 21.95 -9.56
CA VAL A 216 -4.90 22.65 -10.50
C VAL A 216 -4.32 21.69 -11.54
N ILE A 217 -3.91 20.49 -11.12
CA ILE A 217 -3.47 19.44 -12.05
C ILE A 217 -4.57 19.09 -13.05
N GLY A 218 -5.81 18.88 -12.57
CA GLY A 218 -6.94 18.52 -13.43
C GLY A 218 -7.41 19.65 -14.37
N GLN A 219 -7.14 20.91 -14.02
CA GLN A 219 -7.34 22.06 -14.92
C GLN A 219 -6.31 22.09 -16.06
N GLU A 220 -5.07 21.67 -15.78
CA GLU A 220 -3.97 21.70 -16.74
C GLU A 220 -3.89 20.45 -17.64
N LEU A 221 -4.40 19.32 -17.16
CA LEU A 221 -4.50 18.07 -17.90
C LEU A 221 -5.81 17.35 -17.56
N THR A 222 -6.73 17.30 -18.52
CA THR A 222 -8.02 16.63 -18.37
C THR A 222 -7.83 15.18 -17.96
N GLY A 223 -8.53 14.75 -16.89
CA GLY A 223 -8.43 13.40 -16.33
C GLY A 223 -7.34 13.22 -15.28
N ALA A 224 -6.45 14.20 -15.12
CA ALA A 224 -5.38 14.14 -14.11
C ALA A 224 -5.85 14.62 -12.72
N PRO A 225 -5.24 14.13 -11.62
CA PRO A 225 -4.29 13.01 -11.60
C PRO A 225 -4.99 11.70 -11.96
N HIS A 226 -4.30 10.86 -12.74
CA HIS A 226 -4.81 9.57 -13.20
C HIS A 226 -4.75 8.51 -12.08
N GLU A 227 -3.78 8.64 -11.17
CA GLU A 227 -3.71 7.87 -9.93
C GLU A 227 -3.44 8.81 -8.74
N VAL A 228 -4.23 8.68 -7.68
CA VAL A 228 -3.94 9.24 -6.36
C VAL A 228 -3.48 8.08 -5.48
N LEU A 229 -2.16 7.93 -5.36
CA LEU A 229 -1.52 6.83 -4.63
C LEU A 229 -1.29 7.24 -3.19
N LEU A 230 -2.02 6.64 -2.26
CA LEU A 230 -1.82 6.86 -0.83
C LEU A 230 -0.78 5.89 -0.27
N VAL A 231 0.29 6.43 0.29
CA VAL A 231 1.33 5.66 0.97
C VAL A 231 1.02 5.57 2.46
N LEU A 232 0.98 4.35 2.99
CA LEU A 232 0.69 4.04 4.38
C LEU A 232 1.84 3.24 5.00
N ASP A 233 2.06 3.47 6.29
CA ASP A 233 3.01 2.73 7.11
C ASP A 233 2.27 1.61 7.84
N ALA A 234 2.60 0.35 7.54
CA ALA A 234 1.93 -0.81 8.11
C ALA A 234 2.20 -0.98 9.63
N THR A 235 3.24 -0.33 10.17
CA THR A 235 3.53 -0.37 11.62
C THR A 235 2.48 0.37 12.45
N LEU A 236 1.73 1.30 11.83
CA LEU A 236 0.75 2.16 12.51
C LEU A 236 -0.57 1.44 12.85
N GLY A 237 -0.80 0.22 12.35
CA GLY A 237 -2.02 -0.56 12.64
C GLY A 237 -3.29 0.22 12.28
N GLN A 238 -4.32 0.15 13.12
CA GLN A 238 -5.61 0.85 12.90
C GLN A 238 -5.50 2.37 12.63
N ASN A 239 -4.42 3.04 13.04
CA ASN A 239 -4.21 4.44 12.70
C ASN A 239 -4.03 4.65 11.19
N ALA A 240 -3.43 3.69 10.48
CA ALA A 240 -3.32 3.72 9.02
C ALA A 240 -4.70 3.65 8.35
N LEU A 241 -5.62 2.85 8.89
CA LEU A 241 -6.99 2.77 8.40
C LEU A 241 -7.73 4.11 8.55
N SER A 242 -7.64 4.73 9.73
CA SER A 242 -8.24 6.05 9.98
C SER A 242 -7.68 7.13 9.05
N GLN A 243 -6.37 7.10 8.80
CA GLN A 243 -5.72 8.00 7.84
C GLN A 243 -6.23 7.76 6.43
N ALA A 244 -6.30 6.50 6.01
CA ALA A 244 -6.73 6.16 4.66
C ALA A 244 -8.15 6.64 4.35
N LYS A 245 -9.08 6.53 5.31
CA LYS A 245 -10.42 7.14 5.21
C LYS A 245 -10.35 8.65 5.00
N GLN A 246 -9.58 9.36 5.83
CA GLN A 246 -9.47 10.82 5.77
C GLN A 246 -8.89 11.30 4.43
N PHE A 247 -7.82 10.65 3.92
CA PHE A 247 -7.26 10.98 2.62
C PHE A 247 -8.22 10.64 1.47
N HIS A 248 -8.89 9.49 1.54
CA HIS A 248 -9.84 9.10 0.50
C HIS A 248 -11.02 10.08 0.43
N GLU A 249 -11.59 10.48 1.56
CA GLU A 249 -12.63 11.50 1.62
C GLU A 249 -12.15 12.86 1.09
N ALA A 250 -10.90 13.24 1.39
CA ALA A 250 -10.38 14.54 1.00
C ALA A 250 -10.05 14.66 -0.49
N VAL A 251 -9.37 13.65 -1.06
CA VAL A 251 -8.77 13.75 -2.40
C VAL A 251 -9.14 12.60 -3.33
N GLY A 252 -9.98 11.65 -2.90
CA GLY A 252 -10.40 10.52 -3.73
C GLY A 252 -9.22 9.63 -4.11
N VAL A 253 -8.64 8.97 -3.11
CA VAL A 253 -7.55 7.98 -3.29
C VAL A 253 -8.02 6.86 -4.22
N THR A 254 -7.20 6.50 -5.20
CA THR A 254 -7.50 5.47 -6.21
C THR A 254 -6.65 4.21 -6.07
N GLY A 255 -5.55 4.29 -5.30
CA GLY A 255 -4.72 3.13 -4.99
C GLY A 255 -3.88 3.31 -3.73
N LEU A 256 -3.41 2.19 -3.19
CA LEU A 256 -2.67 2.13 -1.93
C LEU A 256 -1.26 1.58 -2.14
N ALA A 257 -0.29 2.13 -1.41
CA ALA A 257 1.04 1.57 -1.24
C ALA A 257 1.29 1.34 0.25
N LEU A 258 1.46 0.08 0.66
CA LEU A 258 1.74 -0.28 2.06
C LEU A 258 3.25 -0.43 2.23
N THR A 259 3.84 0.21 3.22
CA THR A 259 5.29 0.19 3.46
C THR A 259 5.63 -0.37 4.84
N LYS A 260 6.90 -0.73 5.03
CA LYS A 260 7.46 -1.21 6.31
C LYS A 260 6.78 -2.47 6.85
N LEU A 261 6.34 -3.36 5.95
CA LEU A 261 5.75 -4.64 6.34
C LEU A 261 6.75 -5.55 7.06
N ASP A 262 8.04 -5.37 6.78
CA ASP A 262 9.17 -6.12 7.35
C ASP A 262 9.44 -5.85 8.84
N GLY A 263 9.03 -4.69 9.34
CA GLY A 263 9.27 -4.31 10.73
C GLY A 263 8.27 -4.90 11.72
N THR A 264 7.13 -5.44 11.27
CA THR A 264 5.89 -5.45 12.08
C THR A 264 5.17 -6.80 12.18
N ALA A 265 4.56 -7.05 13.34
CA ALA A 265 3.57 -8.11 13.55
C ALA A 265 2.14 -7.68 13.15
N ARG A 266 1.99 -6.47 12.61
CA ARG A 266 0.71 -5.82 12.28
C ARG A 266 0.39 -5.89 10.78
N GLY A 267 0.90 -6.91 10.08
CA GLY A 267 0.68 -7.07 8.64
C GLY A 267 -0.80 -7.23 8.26
N GLY A 268 -1.67 -7.58 9.21
CA GLY A 268 -3.11 -7.70 9.02
C GLY A 268 -3.83 -6.39 8.69
N ILE A 269 -3.18 -5.24 8.93
CA ILE A 269 -3.74 -3.93 8.58
C ILE A 269 -4.05 -3.81 7.08
N ALA A 270 -3.30 -4.50 6.21
CA ALA A 270 -3.56 -4.56 4.77
C ALA A 270 -4.96 -5.11 4.48
N ILE A 271 -5.36 -6.15 5.21
CA ILE A 271 -6.67 -6.81 5.08
C ILE A 271 -7.77 -5.89 5.61
N ALA A 272 -7.55 -5.23 6.75
CA ALA A 272 -8.52 -4.30 7.32
C ALA A 272 -8.81 -3.13 6.37
N ILE A 273 -7.77 -2.55 5.77
CA ILE A 273 -7.90 -1.47 4.79
C ILE A 273 -8.60 -1.95 3.53
N ALA A 274 -8.22 -3.14 3.02
CA ALA A 274 -8.87 -3.74 1.86
C ALA A 274 -10.37 -3.98 2.11
N ASP A 275 -10.75 -4.52 3.27
CA ASP A 275 -12.17 -4.76 3.58
C ASP A 275 -12.97 -3.46 3.72
N GLU A 276 -12.37 -2.43 4.30
CA GLU A 276 -13.07 -1.18 4.59
C GLU A 276 -13.20 -0.26 3.37
N LEU A 277 -12.10 -0.03 2.64
CA LEU A 277 -12.07 0.98 1.58
C LEU A 277 -12.33 0.39 0.20
N LYS A 278 -12.14 -0.92 0.02
CA LYS A 278 -12.27 -1.60 -1.28
C LYS A 278 -11.43 -0.95 -2.40
N LEU A 279 -10.33 -0.29 -2.02
CA LEU A 279 -9.40 0.35 -2.93
C LEU A 279 -8.29 -0.62 -3.35
N PRO A 280 -7.83 -0.58 -4.61
CA PRO A 280 -6.71 -1.40 -5.06
C PRO A 280 -5.44 -1.17 -4.23
N ILE A 281 -4.83 -2.26 -3.76
CA ILE A 281 -3.46 -2.20 -3.25
C ILE A 281 -2.55 -2.37 -4.46
N ARG A 282 -1.77 -1.32 -4.78
CA ARG A 282 -0.86 -1.33 -5.92
C ARG A 282 0.48 -1.94 -5.53
N LEU A 283 0.99 -1.53 -4.36
CA LEU A 283 2.36 -1.77 -3.97
C LEU A 283 2.47 -2.20 -2.50
N VAL A 284 3.45 -3.07 -2.24
CA VAL A 284 3.89 -3.48 -0.91
C VAL A 284 5.41 -3.27 -0.78
N GLY A 285 5.80 -2.62 0.31
CA GLY A 285 7.18 -2.33 0.68
C GLY A 285 7.60 -3.21 1.86
N VAL A 286 8.59 -4.07 1.63
CA VAL A 286 9.11 -5.06 2.60
C VAL A 286 10.58 -4.81 2.94
N GLY A 287 11.04 -3.56 2.81
CA GLY A 287 12.41 -3.16 3.11
C GLY A 287 12.83 -1.84 2.45
N GLU A 288 14.09 -1.46 2.68
CA GLU A 288 14.66 -0.18 2.26
C GLU A 288 15.31 -0.24 0.87
N ALA A 289 15.73 -1.42 0.38
CA ALA A 289 16.39 -1.53 -0.91
C ALA A 289 15.43 -1.19 -2.07
N ALA A 290 15.98 -0.79 -3.21
CA ALA A 290 15.21 -0.43 -4.40
C ALA A 290 14.21 -1.53 -4.79
N ASP A 291 14.67 -2.78 -4.75
CA ASP A 291 13.89 -3.98 -5.11
C ASP A 291 12.89 -4.42 -4.03
N ASP A 292 12.78 -3.69 -2.91
CA ASP A 292 11.88 -4.09 -1.80
C ASP A 292 10.49 -3.46 -1.92
N LEU A 293 10.22 -2.66 -2.98
CA LEU A 293 8.88 -2.19 -3.34
C LEU A 293 8.36 -3.01 -4.53
N GLN A 294 7.23 -3.66 -4.34
CA GLN A 294 6.77 -4.72 -5.23
C GLN A 294 5.27 -4.61 -5.49
N ASP A 295 4.82 -5.19 -6.60
CA ASP A 295 3.40 -5.27 -6.88
C ASP A 295 2.68 -6.12 -5.84
N PHE A 296 1.48 -5.69 -5.47
CA PHE A 296 0.65 -6.48 -4.58
C PHE A 296 0.11 -7.72 -5.31
N ASN A 297 0.29 -8.88 -4.69
CA ASN A 297 -0.31 -10.14 -5.14
C ASN A 297 -1.04 -10.77 -3.95
N ALA A 298 -2.36 -10.90 -4.08
CA ALA A 298 -3.20 -11.42 -3.00
C ALA A 298 -2.85 -12.86 -2.61
N GLU A 299 -2.61 -13.75 -3.58
CA GLU A 299 -2.31 -15.18 -3.32
C GLU A 299 -1.01 -15.32 -2.53
N ALA A 300 0.04 -14.66 -3.01
CA ALA A 300 1.32 -14.72 -2.35
C ALA A 300 1.35 -13.95 -1.02
N PHE A 301 0.55 -12.91 -0.84
CA PHE A 301 0.38 -12.26 0.46
C PHE A 301 -0.23 -13.23 1.49
N ILE A 302 -1.28 -13.96 1.10
CA ILE A 302 -1.90 -14.99 1.95
C ILE A 302 -0.94 -16.15 2.21
N ALA A 303 -0.28 -16.67 1.17
CA ALA A 303 0.69 -17.74 1.30
C ALA A 303 1.85 -17.36 2.25
N ALA A 304 2.37 -16.13 2.14
CA ALA A 304 3.40 -15.61 3.02
C ALA A 304 2.90 -15.47 4.48
N LEU A 305 1.66 -14.99 4.68
CA LEU A 305 1.04 -14.83 6.01
C LEU A 305 0.91 -16.15 6.77
N PHE A 306 0.65 -17.26 6.07
CA PHE A 306 0.51 -18.58 6.67
C PHE A 306 1.74 -19.50 6.53
N GLY A 307 2.76 -19.06 5.78
CA GLY A 307 3.97 -19.84 5.52
C GLY A 307 3.73 -21.03 4.58
N GLN A 308 2.74 -20.95 3.70
CA GLN A 308 2.47 -21.97 2.69
C GLN A 308 3.29 -21.69 1.41
N PRO A 309 3.76 -22.72 0.70
CA PRO A 309 4.26 -22.53 -0.66
C PRO A 309 3.14 -21.99 -1.55
N THR A 310 3.46 -21.09 -2.48
CA THR A 310 2.52 -20.61 -3.50
C THR A 310 2.18 -21.76 -4.45
N SER A 311 1.20 -22.59 -4.11
CA SER A 311 0.50 -23.43 -5.09
C SER A 311 -0.72 -22.65 -5.59
N PRO A 312 -1.06 -22.74 -6.88
CA PRO A 312 -2.31 -22.19 -7.36
C PRO A 312 -3.46 -22.91 -6.62
N LEU A 313 -4.29 -22.13 -5.92
CA LEU A 313 -5.55 -22.58 -5.32
C LEU A 313 -6.53 -23.05 -6.41
#